data_AF-A0A4R4P1E5-F1
#
_entry.id   AF-A0A4R4P1E5-F1
#
_cell.length_a   1.000
_cell.length_b   1.000
_cell.length_c   1.000
_cell.angle_alpha   90.00
_cell.angle_beta   90.00
_cell.angle_gamma   90.00
#
_symmetry.space_group_name_H-M   'P 1'
#
loop_
_entity.id
_entity.type
_entity.pdbx_description
1 polymer ?
#
loop_
_entity_poly.entity_id
_entity_poly.type
_entity_poly.pdbx_seq_one_letter_code
_entity_poly.pdbx_strand_id
1 'polypeptide(L)'
;MLTTSASVRFTVWTNAMLTGACDPDTAAHKILGEDVGHHVAGLPGHPSPATLPVALNLLRAAGAKQAHLALPIPGDPIGLAGPPAFNEVALESGEAVVFTGPDLGLVPAYVGPAVQWTALRATSPQPADFGEADRALRLALIDAADSLAALDVARWKPEVADALIDIRRIGTGRGDDLAPGYPSRAVKSAATA
;
A
#
# COMPACT_ATOMS: atom_id res chain seq x y z
N MET A 1 7.08 10.48 -11.51
CA MET A 1 7.21 9.17 -10.85
C MET A 1 6.18 9.14 -9.75
N LEU A 2 5.16 8.28 -9.84
CA LEU A 2 4.32 8.00 -8.68
C LEU A 2 5.23 7.26 -7.69
N THR A 3 5.73 7.96 -6.68
CA THR A 3 6.40 7.32 -5.55
C THR A 3 5.37 6.42 -4.88
N THR A 4 5.49 5.11 -5.08
CA THR A 4 4.68 4.10 -4.42
C THR A 4 4.60 4.41 -2.93
N SER A 5 3.39 4.64 -2.40
CA SER A 5 3.23 5.14 -1.03
C SER A 5 3.93 4.23 -0.02
N ALA A 6 4.30 4.79 1.13
CA ALA A 6 4.97 4.03 2.18
C ALA A 6 4.11 2.81 2.60
N SER A 7 2.78 2.93 2.57
CA SER A 7 1.84 1.85 2.91
C SER A 7 1.84 0.72 1.91
N VAL A 8 1.97 1.02 0.61
CA VAL A 8 2.11 0.00 -0.43
C VAL A 8 3.40 -0.80 -0.21
N ARG A 9 4.54 -0.10 -0.05
CA ARG A 9 5.83 -0.77 0.19
C ARG A 9 5.78 -1.60 1.48
N PHE A 10 5.25 -1.03 2.57
CA PHE A 10 5.07 -1.73 3.84
C PHE A 10 4.29 -3.02 3.66
N THR A 11 3.12 -2.96 3.03
CA THR A 11 2.24 -4.11 2.81
C THR A 11 2.95 -5.20 2.01
N VAL A 12 3.50 -4.83 0.86
CA VAL A 12 4.02 -5.78 -0.12
C VAL A 12 5.25 -6.52 0.41
N TRP A 13 6.18 -5.80 1.03
CA TRP A 13 7.41 -6.39 1.58
C TRP A 13 7.20 -7.10 2.91
N THR A 14 6.23 -6.68 3.73
CA THR A 14 5.84 -7.46 4.91
C THR A 14 5.28 -8.83 4.50
N ASN A 15 4.45 -8.90 3.46
CA ASN A 15 3.94 -10.18 2.95
C ASN A 15 5.03 -11.10 2.40
N ALA A 16 6.02 -10.55 1.68
CA ALA A 16 7.16 -11.34 1.23
C ALA A 16 7.97 -11.91 2.42
N MET A 17 8.16 -11.14 3.49
CA MET A 17 8.80 -11.63 4.70
C MET A 17 7.95 -12.69 5.43
N LEU A 18 6.64 -12.47 5.58
CA LEU A 18 5.74 -13.41 6.27
C LEU A 18 5.61 -14.75 5.55
N THR A 19 5.74 -14.76 4.21
CA THR A 19 5.79 -15.98 3.39
C THR A 19 7.18 -16.61 3.32
N GLY A 20 8.20 -16.00 3.93
CA GLY A 20 9.58 -16.49 3.95
C GLY A 20 10.36 -16.24 2.66
N ALA A 21 9.85 -15.39 1.76
CA ALA A 21 10.51 -15.07 0.49
C ALA A 21 11.66 -14.07 0.62
N CYS A 22 11.74 -13.36 1.75
CA CYS A 22 12.91 -12.57 2.16
C CYS A 22 13.04 -12.51 3.69
N ASP A 23 14.21 -12.09 4.17
CA ASP A 23 14.47 -11.84 5.58
C ASP A 23 13.93 -10.45 6.03
N PRO A 24 13.76 -10.23 7.35
CA PRO A 24 13.25 -8.96 7.88
C PRO A 24 14.08 -7.72 7.53
N ASP A 25 15.42 -7.84 7.40
CA ASP A 25 16.29 -6.70 7.10
C ASP A 25 16.16 -6.30 5.63
N THR A 26 16.08 -7.28 4.71
CA THR A 26 15.76 -7.05 3.30
C THR A 26 14.39 -6.38 3.15
N ALA A 27 13.36 -6.89 3.85
CA ALA A 27 12.04 -6.28 3.84
C ALA A 27 12.09 -4.84 4.37
N ALA A 28 12.75 -4.60 5.52
CA ALA A 28 12.90 -3.27 6.10
C ALA A 28 13.58 -2.28 5.14
N HIS A 29 14.66 -2.68 4.47
CA HIS A 29 15.36 -1.86 3.49
C HIS A 29 14.47 -1.48 2.30
N LYS A 30 13.65 -2.42 1.83
CA LYS A 30 12.71 -2.17 0.73
C LYS A 30 11.49 -1.34 1.13
N ILE A 31 11.04 -1.44 2.38
CA ILE A 31 9.99 -0.58 2.94
C ILE A 31 10.51 0.85 3.05
N LEU A 32 11.74 1.04 3.54
CA LEU A 32 12.38 2.36 3.65
C LEU A 32 12.37 3.08 2.29
N GLY A 33 12.80 2.42 1.22
CA GLY A 33 12.84 3.04 -0.10
C GLY A 33 13.71 4.30 -0.09
N GLU A 34 13.13 5.42 -0.51
CA GLU A 34 13.80 6.73 -0.57
C GLU A 34 13.56 7.59 0.69
N ASP A 35 12.75 7.13 1.65
CA ASP A 35 12.49 7.86 2.88
C ASP A 35 13.72 7.83 3.81
N VAL A 36 13.93 8.87 4.63
CA VAL A 36 15.14 8.95 5.46
C VAL A 36 15.07 8.11 6.73
N GLY A 37 13.88 7.62 7.09
CA GLY A 37 13.71 6.81 8.29
C GLY A 37 12.25 6.47 8.60
N HIS A 38 12.05 5.28 9.15
CA HIS A 38 10.74 4.78 9.56
C HIS A 38 10.79 4.30 11.01
N HIS A 39 9.78 4.68 11.79
CA HIS A 39 9.63 4.21 13.16
C HIS A 39 8.18 3.78 13.42
N VAL A 40 7.99 2.71 14.19
CA VAL A 40 6.66 2.16 14.50
C VAL A 40 6.41 2.27 15.99
N ALA A 41 5.45 3.12 16.36
CA ALA A 41 5.01 3.32 17.74
C ALA A 41 3.73 2.52 18.04
N GLY A 42 3.45 2.29 19.32
CA GLY A 42 2.20 1.67 19.77
C GLY A 42 2.12 0.15 19.61
N LEU A 43 3.24 -0.51 19.30
CA LEU A 43 3.26 -1.98 19.17
C LEU A 43 2.99 -2.66 20.52
N PRO A 44 2.14 -3.70 20.57
CA PRO A 44 1.85 -4.41 21.81
C PRO A 44 3.12 -4.94 22.49
N GLY A 45 3.28 -4.61 23.78
CA GLY A 45 4.45 -5.05 24.55
C GLY A 45 5.77 -4.34 24.22
N HIS A 46 5.76 -3.30 23.38
CA HIS A 46 6.95 -2.53 23.03
C HIS A 46 6.70 -1.01 23.20
N PRO A 47 7.09 -0.41 24.34
CA PRO A 47 6.66 0.93 24.73
C PRO A 47 7.35 2.07 23.95
N SER A 48 8.55 1.84 23.41
CA SER A 48 9.27 2.82 22.59
C SER A 48 8.98 2.62 21.09
N PRO A 49 9.13 3.65 20.24
CA PRO A 49 9.11 3.47 18.80
C PRO A 49 10.17 2.47 18.33
N ALA A 50 9.76 1.46 17.57
CA ALA A 50 10.62 0.43 17.01
C ALA A 50 11.15 0.83 15.63
N THR A 51 12.37 0.40 15.29
CA THR A 51 12.86 0.43 13.90
C THR A 51 12.11 -0.59 13.04
N LEU A 52 12.18 -0.47 11.71
CA LEU A 52 11.49 -1.41 10.81
C LEU A 52 11.83 -2.88 11.05
N PRO A 53 13.11 -3.32 11.17
CA PRO A 53 13.41 -4.73 11.42
C PRO A 53 12.82 -5.24 12.74
N VAL A 54 12.83 -4.41 13.79
CA VAL A 54 12.24 -4.76 15.09
C VAL A 54 10.73 -4.85 14.97
N ALA A 55 10.08 -3.87 14.34
CA ALA A 55 8.65 -3.85 14.14
C ALA A 55 8.15 -5.07 13.34
N LEU A 56 8.82 -5.42 12.24
CA LEU A 56 8.48 -6.59 11.43
C LEU A 56 8.55 -7.90 12.23
N ASN A 57 9.58 -8.05 13.07
CA ASN A 57 9.72 -9.21 13.96
C ASN A 57 8.62 -9.25 15.03
N LEU A 58 8.27 -8.11 15.62
CA LEU A 58 7.19 -8.00 16.59
C LEU A 58 5.83 -8.32 15.98
N LEU A 59 5.56 -7.84 14.76
CA LEU A 59 4.33 -8.15 14.01
C LEU A 59 4.21 -9.66 13.74
N ARG A 60 5.30 -10.29 13.30
CA ARG A 60 5.36 -11.75 13.12
C ARG A 60 5.14 -12.50 14.43
N ALA A 61 5.78 -12.07 15.52
CA ALA A 61 5.62 -12.66 16.85
C ALA A 61 4.20 -12.49 17.40
N ALA A 62 3.52 -11.39 17.07
CA ALA A 62 2.11 -11.14 17.37
C ALA A 62 1.15 -11.99 16.51
N GLY A 63 1.66 -12.80 15.59
CA GLY A 63 0.88 -13.72 14.78
C GLY A 63 0.37 -13.14 13.46
N ALA A 64 0.96 -12.06 12.95
CA ALA A 64 0.64 -11.54 11.62
C ALA A 64 0.86 -12.61 10.55
N LYS A 65 -0.17 -12.87 9.74
CA LYS A 65 -0.15 -13.85 8.64
C LYS A 65 -0.12 -13.18 7.29
N GLN A 66 -0.78 -12.02 7.17
CA GLN A 66 -0.85 -11.24 5.96
C GLN A 66 -1.09 -9.77 6.32
N ALA A 67 -0.47 -8.88 5.57
CA ALA A 67 -0.72 -7.44 5.54
C ALA A 67 -1.63 -7.11 4.36
N HIS A 68 -2.56 -6.19 4.57
CA HIS A 68 -3.50 -5.70 3.57
C HIS A 68 -3.40 -4.19 3.50
N LEU A 69 -3.36 -3.67 2.29
CA LEU A 69 -3.36 -2.25 2.03
C LEU A 69 -4.80 -1.73 2.11
N ALA A 70 -5.00 -0.62 2.81
CA ALA A 70 -6.21 0.18 2.75
C ALA A 70 -5.86 1.60 2.28
N LEU A 71 -6.59 2.09 1.28
CA LEU A 71 -6.46 3.44 0.72
C LEU A 71 -7.82 4.14 0.79
N PRO A 72 -8.32 4.42 2.00
CA PRO A 72 -9.68 4.93 2.18
C PRO A 72 -9.81 6.36 1.66
N ILE A 73 -10.96 6.67 1.08
CA ILE A 73 -11.36 8.05 0.76
C ILE A 73 -12.68 8.38 1.46
N PRO A 74 -12.99 9.67 1.70
CA PRO A 74 -14.27 10.06 2.27
C PRO A 74 -15.45 9.48 1.48
N GLY A 75 -16.31 8.70 2.15
CA GLY A 75 -17.47 8.03 1.54
C GLY A 75 -17.20 6.62 1.00
N ASP A 76 -15.94 6.18 0.93
CA ASP A 76 -15.55 4.85 0.48
C ASP A 76 -14.39 4.28 1.35
N PRO A 77 -14.71 3.61 2.47
CA PRO A 77 -13.70 3.08 3.39
C PRO A 77 -13.24 1.67 2.99
N ILE A 78 -13.23 1.33 1.69
CA ILE A 78 -12.75 0.01 1.22
C ILE A 78 -11.39 -0.32 1.85
N GLY A 79 -11.28 -1.56 2.36
CA GLY A 79 -10.09 -2.06 3.05
C GLY A 79 -10.08 -1.81 4.56
N LEU A 80 -10.95 -0.94 5.09
CA LEU A 80 -11.14 -0.74 6.53
C LEU A 80 -12.32 -1.58 7.04
N ALA A 81 -12.07 -2.37 8.09
CA ALA A 81 -13.10 -3.17 8.75
C ALA A 81 -13.43 -2.70 10.18
N GLY A 82 -12.89 -1.55 10.61
CA GLY A 82 -13.04 -1.01 11.96
C GLY A 82 -11.82 -1.27 12.86
N PRO A 83 -11.86 -0.85 14.14
CA PRO A 83 -12.90 -0.05 14.82
C PRO A 83 -12.87 1.45 14.44
N PRO A 84 -13.87 2.26 14.83
CA PRO A 84 -13.97 3.67 14.44
C PRO A 84 -12.70 4.50 14.69
N ALA A 85 -12.07 4.32 15.85
CA ALA A 85 -10.83 5.03 16.19
C ALA A 85 -9.66 4.74 15.22
N PHE A 86 -9.61 3.55 14.62
CA PHE A 86 -8.64 3.25 13.57
C PHE A 86 -9.07 3.86 12.24
N ASN A 87 -10.35 3.71 11.90
CA ASN A 87 -10.88 4.19 10.63
C ASN A 87 -10.78 5.72 10.49
N GLU A 88 -11.04 6.48 11.56
CA GLU A 88 -10.92 7.93 11.56
C GLU A 88 -9.49 8.36 11.23
N VAL A 89 -8.49 7.81 11.92
CA VAL A 89 -7.08 8.13 11.70
C VAL A 89 -6.61 7.66 10.30
N ALA A 90 -7.07 6.49 9.86
CA ALA A 90 -6.78 5.98 8.52
C ALA A 90 -7.40 6.84 7.41
N LEU A 91 -8.63 7.34 7.60
CA LEU A 91 -9.31 8.26 6.68
C LEU A 91 -8.61 9.62 6.62
N GLU A 92 -8.17 10.14 7.76
CA GLU A 92 -7.39 11.39 7.80
C GLU A 92 -6.04 11.25 7.10
N SER A 93 -5.36 10.11 7.26
CA SER A 93 -4.09 9.82 6.57
C SER A 93 -4.29 9.49 5.09
N GLY A 94 -5.47 8.98 4.71
CA GLY A 94 -5.76 8.45 3.37
C GLY A 94 -5.10 7.09 3.09
N GLU A 95 -4.38 6.53 4.05
CA GLU A 95 -3.65 5.28 3.91
C GLU A 95 -3.61 4.49 5.23
N ALA A 96 -3.63 3.16 5.13
CA ALA A 96 -3.38 2.28 6.26
C ALA A 96 -2.91 0.89 5.81
N VAL A 97 -2.31 0.16 6.75
CA VAL A 97 -1.98 -1.27 6.61
C VAL A 97 -2.72 -2.04 7.69
N VAL A 98 -3.51 -3.05 7.34
CA VAL A 98 -4.28 -3.87 8.26
C VAL A 98 -3.79 -5.31 8.22
N PHE A 99 -3.70 -5.99 9.38
CA PHE A 99 -3.18 -7.36 9.44
C PHE A 99 -4.28 -8.41 9.61
N THR A 100 -4.07 -9.56 8.96
CA THR A 100 -4.73 -10.82 9.32
C THR A 100 -3.92 -11.54 10.40
N GLY A 101 -4.58 -11.97 11.47
CA GLY A 101 -3.95 -12.68 12.59
C GLY A 101 -4.13 -11.89 13.89
N PRO A 102 -3.35 -10.81 14.11
CA PRO A 102 -3.56 -9.89 15.20
C PRO A 102 -4.63 -8.85 14.84
N ASP A 103 -5.39 -8.39 15.84
CA ASP A 103 -6.29 -7.24 15.75
C ASP A 103 -5.49 -5.92 15.70
N LEU A 104 -4.69 -5.74 14.65
CA LEU A 104 -3.71 -4.66 14.55
C LEU A 104 -3.74 -4.03 13.16
N GLY A 105 -3.60 -2.71 13.11
CA GLY A 105 -3.35 -1.93 11.92
C GLY A 105 -2.31 -0.84 12.17
N LEU A 106 -1.71 -0.34 11.10
CA LEU A 106 -0.74 0.74 11.10
C LEU A 106 -1.25 1.88 10.22
N VAL A 107 -1.14 3.09 10.72
CA VAL A 107 -1.42 4.31 9.95
C VAL A 107 -0.13 5.13 9.86
N PRO A 108 0.31 5.57 8.67
CA PRO A 108 1.47 6.43 8.52
C PRO A 108 1.14 7.89 8.86
N ALA A 109 2.14 8.59 9.37
CA ALA A 109 2.21 10.04 9.46
C ALA A 109 3.55 10.49 8.86
N TYR A 110 3.50 11.36 7.87
CA TYR A 110 4.68 11.88 7.20
C TYR A 110 5.22 13.10 7.96
N VAL A 111 6.42 12.96 8.54
CA VAL A 111 7.08 13.98 9.36
C VAL A 111 8.36 14.41 8.65
N GLY A 112 8.24 15.44 7.81
CA GLY A 112 9.30 15.80 6.88
C GLY A 112 9.59 14.63 5.91
N PRO A 113 10.85 14.23 5.71
CA PRO A 113 11.20 13.10 4.85
C PRO A 113 11.14 11.72 5.55
N ALA A 114 10.65 11.66 6.80
CA ALA A 114 10.53 10.43 7.58
C ALA A 114 9.07 10.00 7.74
N VAL A 115 8.84 8.71 7.97
CA VAL A 115 7.50 8.14 8.17
C VAL A 115 7.37 7.58 9.58
N GLN A 116 6.44 8.11 10.37
CA GLN A 116 6.08 7.55 11.67
C GLN A 116 4.81 6.72 11.53
N TRP A 117 4.87 5.47 11.94
CA TRP A 117 3.73 4.57 11.95
C TRP A 117 3.15 4.50 13.35
N THR A 118 1.83 4.60 13.45
CA THR A 118 1.11 4.38 14.70
C THR A 118 0.34 3.08 14.62
N ALA A 119 0.67 2.14 15.51
CA ALA A 119 -0.06 0.91 15.65
C ALA A 119 -1.31 1.11 16.51
N LEU A 120 -2.43 0.68 15.96
CA LEU A 120 -3.77 0.84 16.52
C LEU A 120 -4.48 -0.50 16.44
N ARG A 121 -5.44 -0.72 17.34
CA ARG A 121 -6.33 -1.87 17.22
C ARG A 121 -7.12 -1.76 15.92
N ALA A 122 -7.10 -2.80 15.10
CA ALA A 122 -7.86 -2.88 13.86
C ALA A 122 -8.53 -4.25 13.73
N THR A 123 -9.60 -4.34 12.96
CA THR A 123 -10.24 -5.62 12.62
C THR A 123 -9.59 -6.16 11.35
N SER A 124 -9.20 -7.44 11.36
CA SER A 124 -8.68 -8.09 10.16
C SER A 124 -9.66 -7.94 8.98
N PRO A 125 -9.18 -7.49 7.81
CA PRO A 125 -10.06 -7.27 6.68
C PRO A 125 -10.49 -8.60 6.07
N GLN A 126 -11.66 -8.59 5.42
CA GLN A 126 -12.01 -9.71 4.55
C GLN A 126 -11.16 -9.64 3.28
N PRO A 127 -10.57 -10.76 2.82
CA PRO A 127 -9.80 -10.76 1.57
C PRO A 127 -10.66 -10.27 0.41
N ALA A 128 -10.14 -9.31 -0.36
CA ALA A 128 -10.82 -8.83 -1.56
C ALA A 128 -10.90 -9.93 -2.63
N ASP A 129 -12.02 -9.99 -3.36
CA ASP A 129 -12.12 -10.82 -4.56
C ASP A 129 -11.34 -10.14 -5.71
N PHE A 130 -10.28 -10.79 -6.18
CA PHE A 130 -9.48 -10.31 -7.31
C PHE A 130 -10.31 -10.09 -8.57
N GLY A 131 -11.37 -10.89 -8.80
CA GLY A 131 -12.25 -10.72 -9.95
C GLY A 131 -13.07 -9.43 -9.86
N GLU A 132 -13.48 -9.04 -8.65
CA GLU A 132 -14.13 -7.78 -8.39
C GLU A 132 -13.16 -6.60 -8.55
N ALA A 133 -11.95 -6.72 -8.00
CA ALA A 133 -10.90 -5.70 -8.13
C ALA A 133 -10.53 -5.44 -9.61
N ASP A 134 -10.37 -6.49 -10.43
CA ASP A 134 -10.07 -6.33 -11.87
C ASP A 134 -11.22 -5.66 -12.64
N ARG A 135 -12.48 -5.99 -12.29
CA ARG A 135 -13.64 -5.33 -12.88
C ARG A 135 -13.71 -3.87 -12.47
N ALA A 136 -13.51 -3.56 -11.19
CA ALA A 136 -13.50 -2.19 -10.69
C ALA A 136 -12.40 -1.35 -11.35
N LEU A 137 -11.18 -1.89 -11.47
CA LEU A 137 -10.07 -1.23 -12.17
C LEU A 137 -10.42 -0.96 -13.64
N ARG A 138 -10.96 -1.97 -14.35
CA ARG A 138 -11.36 -1.81 -15.76
C ARG A 138 -12.43 -0.74 -15.93
N LEU A 139 -13.41 -0.67 -15.02
CA LEU A 139 -14.45 0.36 -15.05
C LEU A 139 -13.88 1.75 -14.79
N ALA A 140 -13.02 1.91 -13.78
CA ALA A 140 -12.37 3.18 -13.47
C ALA A 140 -11.50 3.69 -14.64
N LEU A 141 -10.80 2.80 -15.35
CA LEU A 141 -10.02 3.16 -16.54
C LEU A 141 -10.89 3.67 -17.68
N ILE A 142 -12.06 3.05 -17.91
CA ILE A 142 -13.01 3.50 -18.94
C ILE A 142 -13.56 4.88 -18.56
N ASP A 143 -13.99 5.06 -17.31
CA ASP A 143 -14.55 6.34 -16.83
C ASP A 143 -13.52 7.49 -16.90
N ALA A 144 -12.26 7.21 -16.55
CA ALA A 144 -11.17 8.17 -16.69
C ALA A 144 -10.89 8.52 -18.16
N ALA A 145 -10.90 7.53 -19.06
CA ALA A 145 -10.72 7.75 -20.49
C ALA A 145 -11.85 8.57 -21.10
N ASP A 146 -13.10 8.29 -20.72
CA ASP A 146 -14.29 9.03 -21.15
C ASP A 146 -14.25 10.47 -20.63
N SER A 147 -13.85 10.68 -19.37
CA SER A 147 -13.66 12.01 -18.78
C SER A 147 -12.59 12.81 -19.51
N LEU A 148 -11.46 12.19 -19.86
CA LEU A 148 -10.39 12.82 -20.64
C LEU A 148 -10.83 13.15 -22.08
N ALA A 149 -11.63 12.28 -22.70
CA ALA A 149 -12.21 12.53 -24.02
C ALA A 149 -13.23 13.68 -23.99
N ALA A 150 -14.07 13.73 -22.95
CA ALA A 150 -15.08 14.78 -22.76
C ALA A 150 -14.46 16.17 -22.50
N LEU A 151 -13.26 16.23 -21.92
CA LEU A 151 -12.48 17.47 -21.74
C LEU A 151 -11.91 18.03 -23.06
N ASP A 152 -12.24 17.41 -24.20
CA ASP A 152 -11.88 17.83 -25.56
C ASP A 152 -10.37 18.11 -25.71
N VAL A 153 -9.54 17.13 -25.32
CA VAL A 153 -8.09 17.09 -25.65
C VAL A 153 -7.87 16.93 -27.18
N ALA A 154 -8.87 17.21 -28.01
CA ALA A 154 -8.79 17.25 -29.47
C ALA A 154 -7.84 18.32 -30.01
N ARG A 155 -7.29 19.22 -29.17
CA ARG A 155 -5.98 19.84 -29.45
C ARG A 155 -4.89 18.95 -28.88
N TRP A 156 -4.60 17.87 -29.61
CA TRP A 156 -3.54 16.91 -29.32
C TRP A 156 -2.21 17.64 -29.13
N LYS A 157 -1.82 17.82 -27.86
CA LYS A 157 -0.54 18.41 -27.48
C LYS A 157 0.50 17.29 -27.39
N PRO A 158 1.69 17.43 -28.00
CA PRO A 158 2.77 16.44 -27.91
C PRO A 158 3.08 16.05 -26.47
N GLU A 159 3.02 17.00 -25.54
CA GLU A 159 3.26 16.78 -24.11
C GLU A 159 2.29 15.76 -23.48
N VAL A 160 1.05 15.66 -23.97
CA VAL A 160 0.06 14.69 -23.47
C VAL A 160 0.32 13.30 -24.06
N ALA A 161 0.82 13.22 -25.30
CA ALA A 161 1.25 11.95 -25.89
C ALA A 161 2.46 11.37 -25.16
N ASP A 162 3.42 12.22 -24.79
CA ASP A 162 4.57 11.83 -23.97
C ASP A 162 4.12 11.37 -22.58
N ALA A 163 3.19 12.08 -21.94
CA ALA A 163 2.61 11.65 -20.66
C ALA A 163 1.86 10.30 -20.77
N LEU A 164 1.15 10.04 -21.86
CA LEU A 164 0.47 8.77 -22.11
C LEU A 164 1.46 7.63 -22.41
N ILE A 165 2.58 7.91 -23.09
CA ILE A 165 3.68 6.97 -23.31
C ILE A 165 4.37 6.65 -21.97
N ASP A 166 4.56 7.65 -21.11
CA ASP A 166 5.08 7.47 -19.76
C ASP A 166 4.14 6.64 -18.89
N ILE A 167 2.82 6.83 -19.00
CA ILE A 167 1.83 5.96 -18.33
C ILE A 167 1.96 4.51 -18.82
N ARG A 168 2.14 4.27 -20.12
CA ARG A 168 2.39 2.91 -20.65
C ARG A 168 3.71 2.29 -20.20
N ARG A 169 4.65 3.10 -19.68
CA ARG A 169 5.90 2.62 -19.10
C ARG A 169 5.80 2.30 -17.61
N ILE A 170 4.74 2.73 -16.91
CA ILE A 170 4.47 2.33 -15.53
C ILE A 170 4.38 0.79 -15.50
N GLY A 171 5.07 0.15 -14.55
CA GLY A 171 5.15 -1.32 -14.47
C GLY A 171 6.20 -1.99 -15.36
N THR A 172 6.92 -1.24 -16.20
CA THR A 172 8.03 -1.77 -17.03
C THR A 172 9.43 -1.38 -16.53
N GLY A 173 9.49 -0.52 -15.51
CA GLY A 173 10.73 -0.05 -14.88
C GLY A 173 11.26 -1.01 -13.83
N ARG A 174 12.59 -1.00 -13.60
CA ARG A 174 13.32 -1.86 -12.65
C ARG A 174 13.04 -1.57 -11.14
N GLY A 175 11.90 -0.96 -10.83
CA GLY A 175 11.48 -0.50 -9.50
C GLY A 175 9.99 -0.72 -9.18
N ASP A 176 9.19 -1.20 -10.12
CA ASP A 176 7.75 -1.46 -9.95
C ASP A 176 7.43 -2.96 -9.75
N ASP A 177 8.47 -3.80 -9.63
CA ASP A 177 8.28 -5.21 -9.36
C ASP A 177 7.68 -5.40 -7.96
N LEU A 178 6.52 -6.07 -7.89
CA LEU A 178 5.97 -6.56 -6.63
C LEU A 178 7.02 -7.42 -5.92
N ALA A 179 7.01 -7.40 -4.59
CA ALA A 179 7.86 -8.31 -3.83
C ALA A 179 7.57 -9.78 -4.21
N PRO A 180 8.51 -10.70 -3.99
CA PRO A 180 8.30 -12.11 -4.33
C PRO A 180 7.11 -12.72 -3.57
N GLY A 181 6.44 -13.70 -4.20
CA GLY A 181 5.34 -14.48 -3.57
C GLY A 181 3.93 -14.12 -4.05
N TYR A 182 3.76 -13.09 -4.89
CA TYR A 182 2.46 -12.76 -5.48
C TYR A 182 2.14 -13.62 -6.71
N PRO A 183 0.86 -14.01 -6.93
CA PRO A 183 0.48 -14.78 -8.11
C PRO A 183 0.67 -13.96 -9.39
N SER A 184 0.98 -14.60 -10.51
CA SER A 184 1.30 -13.92 -11.77
C SER A 184 0.20 -12.96 -12.25
N ARG A 185 -1.07 -13.22 -11.91
CA ARG A 185 -2.17 -12.30 -12.21
C ARG A 185 -2.06 -10.97 -11.46
N ALA A 186 -1.65 -10.99 -10.19
CA ALA A 186 -1.50 -9.78 -9.38
C ALA A 186 -0.31 -8.95 -9.87
N VAL A 187 0.79 -9.62 -10.25
CA VAL A 187 1.95 -8.96 -10.88
C VAL A 187 1.54 -8.26 -12.18
N LYS A 188 0.76 -8.94 -13.04
CA LYS A 188 0.26 -8.34 -14.28
C LYS A 188 -0.67 -7.15 -14.01
N SER A 189 -1.61 -7.28 -13.09
CA SER A 189 -2.55 -6.20 -12.75
C SER A 189 -1.81 -4.98 -12.15
N ALA A 190 -0.84 -5.20 -11.27
CA ALA A 190 -0.04 -4.13 -10.68
C ALA A 190 0.84 -3.41 -11.71
N ALA A 191 1.35 -4.11 -12.71
CA ALA A 191 2.12 -3.51 -13.80
C ALA A 191 1.26 -2.67 -14.76
N THR A 192 -0.07 -2.76 -14.68
CA THR A 192 -1.01 -2.01 -15.53
C THR A 192 -1.80 -0.94 -14.78
N ALA A 193 -1.64 -0.85 -13.46
CA ALA A 193 -2.26 0.16 -12.60
C ALA A 193 -1.34 1.39 -12.50
#